data_AF-A0A1G2QJI6-F1
#
_entry.id   AF-A0A1G2QJI6-F1
#
_cell.length_a   1.000
_cell.length_b   1.000
_cell.length_c   1.000
_cell.angle_alpha   90.00
_cell.angle_beta   90.00
_cell.angle_gamma   90.00
#
_symmetry.space_group_name_H-M   'P 1'
#
loop_
_entity.id
_entity.type
_entity.pdbx_description
1 polymer ?
#
loop_
_entity_poly.entity_id
_entity_poly.type
_entity_poly.pdbx_seq_one_letter_code
_entity_poly.pdbx_strand_id
1 'polypeptide(L)'
;MKPKFEKGFPLSNKSETLPESDIARYWKRMGFSFSSPKPGSPAEARLREACESYSRFIVNPSLRGATGSEGRRRQLHNEISIMTVGEPRSGMESEKAEKIADFACLVATGLTAAELLKDEMSRN
;
A
#
# COMPACT_ATOMS: atom_id res chain seq x y z
N MET A 1 41.16 13.24 44.26
CA MET A 1 40.57 12.14 43.46
C MET A 1 39.80 12.77 42.30
N LYS A 2 40.17 12.48 41.05
CA LYS A 2 39.48 12.97 39.84
C LYS A 2 38.94 11.72 39.10
N PRO A 3 37.66 11.64 38.71
CA PRO A 3 37.20 10.54 37.89
C PRO A 3 37.70 10.69 36.46
N LYS A 4 38.25 9.60 35.93
CA LYS A 4 38.65 9.42 34.53
C LYS A 4 37.37 9.27 33.70
N PHE A 5 37.17 10.11 32.69
CA PHE A 5 36.16 9.88 31.67
C PHE A 5 36.68 8.76 30.74
N GLU A 6 36.13 7.56 30.91
CA GLU A 6 36.36 6.45 30.01
C GLU A 6 35.63 6.67 28.67
N LYS A 7 36.34 6.34 27.60
CA LYS A 7 35.85 6.33 26.22
C LYS A 7 34.70 5.34 26.10
N GLY A 8 33.54 5.80 25.61
CA GLY A 8 32.37 4.95 25.39
C GLY A 8 31.72 5.23 24.05
N PHE A 9 31.86 4.25 23.16
CA PHE A 9 31.03 3.93 21.98
C PHE A 9 31.17 4.80 20.72
N PRO A 10 31.78 4.26 19.63
CA PRO A 10 31.45 4.76 18.30
C PRO A 10 29.98 4.45 18.04
N LEU A 11 29.18 5.51 17.83
CA LEU A 11 27.88 5.42 17.17
C LEU A 11 28.11 4.77 15.80
N SER A 12 27.97 3.45 15.73
CA SER A 12 27.92 2.72 14.49
C SER A 12 26.59 3.09 13.84
N ASN A 13 26.58 4.20 13.08
CA ASN A 13 25.55 4.50 12.10
C ASN A 13 25.68 3.48 10.96
N LYS A 14 25.41 2.20 11.27
CA LYS A 14 24.92 1.29 10.26
C LYS A 14 23.51 1.76 9.99
N SER A 15 23.37 2.58 8.95
CA SER A 15 22.12 2.63 8.21
C SER A 15 21.92 1.21 7.67
N GLU A 16 21.36 0.34 8.51
CA GLU A 16 20.73 -0.89 8.05
C GLU A 16 19.71 -0.43 7.03
N THR A 17 20.08 -0.57 5.77
CA THR A 17 19.17 -0.39 4.65
C THR A 17 18.16 -1.50 4.82
N LEU A 18 17.07 -1.20 5.54
CA LEU A 18 15.92 -2.08 5.59
C LEU A 18 15.59 -2.43 4.13
N PRO A 19 15.36 -3.72 3.82
CA PRO A 19 15.02 -4.12 2.47
C PRO A 19 13.85 -3.25 1.98
N GLU A 20 13.96 -2.73 0.75
CA GLU A 20 12.90 -1.91 0.17
C GLU A 20 11.58 -2.67 0.27
N SER A 21 10.62 -2.11 1.00
CA SER A 21 9.34 -2.78 1.18
C SER A 21 8.62 -2.87 -0.16
N ASP A 22 7.82 -3.92 -0.35
CA ASP A 22 7.04 -4.07 -1.59
C ASP A 22 6.16 -2.84 -1.85
N ILE A 23 5.68 -2.18 -0.80
CA ILE A 23 4.98 -0.90 -0.87
C ILE A 23 5.86 0.15 -1.52
N ALA A 24 7.09 0.39 -1.04
CA ALA A 24 8.01 1.37 -1.63
C ALA A 24 8.36 1.03 -3.10
N ARG A 25 8.51 -0.26 -3.42
CA ARG A 25 8.76 -0.73 -4.80
C ARG A 25 7.59 -0.40 -5.72
N TYR A 26 6.37 -0.78 -5.33
CA TYR A 26 5.17 -0.53 -6.14
C TYR A 26 4.81 0.96 -6.19
N TRP A 27 5.10 1.71 -5.13
CA TRP A 27 4.91 3.16 -5.07
C TRP A 27 5.73 3.87 -6.15
N LYS A 28 7.02 3.52 -6.27
CA LYS A 28 7.90 4.02 -7.34
C LYS A 28 7.42 3.59 -8.71
N ARG A 29 7.01 2.33 -8.88
CA ARG A 29 6.48 1.80 -10.14
C ARG A 29 5.24 2.56 -10.61
N MET A 30 4.38 2.97 -9.68
CA MET A 30 3.14 3.71 -9.96
C MET A 30 3.36 5.22 -10.15
N GLY A 31 4.54 5.73 -9.84
CA GLY A 31 4.88 7.14 -10.02
C GLY A 31 4.09 8.08 -9.11
N PHE A 32 3.72 7.64 -7.90
CA PHE A 32 3.02 8.51 -6.95
C PHE A 32 3.92 9.67 -6.50
N SER A 33 3.36 10.88 -6.52
CA SER A 33 4.09 12.13 -6.29
C SER A 33 4.53 12.35 -4.83
N PHE A 34 3.93 11.63 -3.89
CA PHE A 34 4.22 11.75 -2.46
C PHE A 34 5.29 10.76 -2.01
N SER A 35 5.89 11.04 -0.84
CA SER A 35 6.79 10.09 -0.19
C SER A 35 6.02 8.87 0.28
N SER A 36 6.49 7.68 -0.09
CA SER A 36 5.97 6.42 0.46
C SER A 36 6.13 6.40 1.99
N PRO A 37 5.21 5.74 2.73
CA PRO A 37 5.39 5.53 4.15
C PRO A 37 6.71 4.81 4.44
N LYS A 38 7.33 5.10 5.59
CA LYS A 38 8.59 4.48 5.99
C LYS A 38 8.37 2.98 6.25
N PRO A 39 9.31 2.11 5.82
CA PRO A 39 9.27 0.69 6.15
C PRO A 39 9.17 0.47 7.67
N GLY A 40 8.28 -0.42 8.10
CA GLY A 40 8.00 -0.73 9.51
C GLY A 40 7.20 0.34 10.26
N SER A 41 6.75 1.41 9.59
CA SER A 41 5.95 2.44 10.25
C SER A 41 4.47 2.03 10.41
N PRO A 42 3.75 2.56 11.41
CA PRO A 42 2.31 2.34 11.54
C PRO A 42 1.51 2.78 10.30
N ALA A 43 2.00 3.78 9.57
CA ALA A 43 1.39 4.25 8.34
C ALA A 43 1.50 3.21 7.21
N GLU A 44 2.63 2.50 7.13
CA GLU A 44 2.82 1.42 6.16
C GLU A 44 1.92 0.22 6.50
N ALA A 45 1.83 -0.17 7.78
CA ALA A 45 0.94 -1.25 8.22
C ALA A 45 -0.52 -0.96 7.85
N ARG A 46 -1.02 0.24 8.18
CA ARG A 46 -2.38 0.67 7.82
C ARG A 46 -2.62 0.65 6.32
N LEU A 47 -1.67 1.13 5.53
CA LEU A 47 -1.79 1.11 4.07
C LEU A 47 -1.88 -0.31 3.55
N ARG A 48 -1.03 -1.21 4.06
CA ARG A 48 -1.05 -2.63 3.69
C ARG A 48 -2.40 -3.26 4.01
N GLU A 49 -2.90 -3.07 5.23
CA GLU A 49 -4.20 -3.60 5.66
C GLU A 49 -5.36 -3.07 4.79
N ALA A 50 -5.32 -1.79 4.41
CA ALA A 50 -6.29 -1.19 3.51
C ALA A 50 -6.22 -1.80 2.10
N CYS A 51 -5.02 -1.98 1.55
CA CYS A 51 -4.78 -2.62 0.26
C CYS A 51 -5.25 -4.08 0.23
N GLU A 52 -4.92 -4.86 1.26
CA GLU A 52 -5.36 -6.25 1.40
C GLU A 52 -6.88 -6.33 1.49
N SER A 53 -7.49 -5.50 2.35
CA SER A 53 -8.94 -5.43 2.49
C SER A 53 -9.62 -5.04 1.18
N TYR A 54 -9.06 -4.07 0.44
CA TYR A 54 -9.59 -3.63 -0.84
C TYR A 54 -9.50 -4.73 -1.91
N SER A 55 -8.36 -5.43 -1.99
CA SER A 55 -8.14 -6.49 -2.97
C SER A 55 -9.18 -7.62 -2.88
N ARG A 56 -9.68 -7.91 -1.67
CA ARG A 56 -10.75 -8.90 -1.45
C ARG A 56 -12.04 -8.55 -2.19
N PHE A 57 -12.36 -7.27 -2.38
CA PHE A 57 -13.52 -6.85 -3.18
C PHE A 57 -13.27 -6.95 -4.68
N ILE A 58 -12.00 -7.00 -5.10
CA ILE A 58 -11.63 -7.21 -6.50
C ILE A 58 -11.75 -8.69 -6.86
N VAL A 59 -11.30 -9.61 -6.01
CA VAL A 59 -11.31 -11.08 -6.25
C VAL A 59 -12.55 -11.83 -5.79
N ASN A 60 -13.44 -11.18 -5.05
CA ASN A 60 -14.61 -11.87 -4.54
C ASN A 60 -15.87 -11.36 -5.25
N PRO A 61 -16.36 -12.08 -6.28
CA PRO A 61 -17.56 -11.67 -7.01
C PRO A 61 -18.80 -11.61 -6.10
N SER A 62 -18.87 -12.43 -5.04
CA SER A 62 -19.94 -12.36 -4.05
C SER A 62 -19.93 -11.06 -3.24
N LEU A 63 -18.75 -10.43 -3.07
CA LEU A 63 -18.64 -9.11 -2.45
C LEU A 63 -18.86 -7.97 -3.46
N ARG A 64 -18.81 -8.20 -4.77
CA ARG A 64 -19.05 -7.15 -5.76
C ARG A 64 -20.53 -6.78 -5.91
N GLY A 65 -21.45 -7.71 -5.68
CA GLY A 65 -22.89 -7.51 -5.86
C GLY A 65 -23.66 -7.06 -4.62
N ALA A 66 -23.06 -7.09 -3.43
CA ALA A 66 -23.73 -6.67 -2.20
C ALA A 66 -23.62 -5.15 -2.01
N THR A 67 -24.75 -4.46 -1.86
CA THR A 67 -24.83 -3.00 -1.69
C THR A 67 -23.97 -2.46 -0.54
N GLY A 68 -23.87 -3.20 0.58
CA GLY A 68 -22.98 -2.84 1.69
C GLY A 68 -21.48 -2.98 1.36
N SER A 69 -21.15 -3.96 0.51
CA SER A 69 -19.78 -4.23 0.07
C SER A 69 -19.28 -3.20 -0.93
N GLU A 70 -20.15 -2.65 -1.78
CA GLU A 70 -19.77 -1.57 -2.69
C GLU A 70 -19.44 -0.27 -1.93
N GLY A 71 -20.22 0.06 -0.91
CA GLY A 71 -19.94 1.20 -0.02
C GLY A 71 -18.58 1.06 0.68
N ARG A 72 -18.29 -0.13 1.22
CA ARG A 72 -17.00 -0.40 1.87
C ARG A 72 -15.83 -0.38 0.88
N ARG A 73 -16.01 -0.93 -0.33
CA ARG A 73 -15.01 -0.85 -1.41
C ARG A 73 -14.67 0.59 -1.76
N ARG A 74 -15.67 1.45 -1.90
CA ARG A 74 -15.49 2.89 -2.18
C ARG A 74 -14.77 3.61 -1.03
N GLN A 75 -15.11 3.28 0.22
CA GLN A 75 -14.40 3.82 1.40
C GLN A 75 -12.91 3.45 1.40
N LEU A 76 -12.60 2.16 1.20
CA LEU A 76 -11.21 1.69 1.16
C LEU A 76 -10.43 2.31 -0.01
N HIS A 77 -11.05 2.44 -1.19
CA HIS A 77 -10.43 3.14 -2.31
C HIS A 77 -10.09 4.59 -1.93
N ASN A 78 -11.03 5.32 -1.32
CA ASN A 78 -10.79 6.69 -0.86
C ASN A 78 -9.65 6.77 0.16
N GLU A 79 -9.60 5.85 1.12
CA GLU A 79 -8.54 5.81 2.13
C GLU A 79 -7.16 5.63 1.48
N ILE A 80 -7.03 4.65 0.58
CA ILE A 80 -5.79 4.40 -0.17
C ILE A 80 -5.44 5.61 -1.03
N SER A 81 -6.41 6.23 -1.70
CA SER A 81 -6.18 7.44 -2.50
C SER A 81 -5.65 8.60 -1.67
N ILE A 82 -6.23 8.86 -0.50
CA ILE A 82 -5.75 9.91 0.40
C ILE A 82 -4.33 9.60 0.87
N MET A 83 -4.04 8.34 1.20
CA MET A 83 -2.70 7.93 1.67
C MET A 83 -1.63 7.99 0.57
N THR A 84 -2.00 7.78 -0.70
CA THR A 84 -1.05 7.67 -1.82
C THR A 84 -0.87 8.98 -2.58
N VAL A 85 -1.97 9.65 -2.89
CA VAL A 85 -2.01 10.86 -3.74
C VAL A 85 -2.64 12.07 -3.06
N GLY A 86 -3.05 11.96 -1.79
CA GLY A 86 -3.55 13.10 -1.01
C GLY A 86 -4.92 13.63 -1.45
N GLU A 87 -5.61 12.96 -2.37
CA GLU A 87 -6.89 13.38 -2.93
C GLU A 87 -7.93 12.24 -2.85
N PRO A 88 -9.23 12.53 -2.59
CA PRO A 88 -10.29 11.53 -2.58
C PRO A 88 -10.68 11.11 -4.01
N ARG A 89 -11.26 9.91 -4.16
CA ARG A 89 -11.69 9.35 -5.46
C ARG A 89 -12.67 10.23 -6.22
N SER A 90 -13.51 10.99 -5.52
CA SER A 90 -14.59 11.81 -6.09
C SER A 90 -14.11 12.93 -7.02
N GLY A 91 -12.84 13.33 -6.94
CA GLY A 91 -12.21 14.31 -7.84
C GLY A 91 -11.17 13.71 -8.79
N MET A 92 -11.01 12.40 -8.79
CA MET A 92 -9.86 11.73 -9.40
C MET A 92 -10.18 11.22 -10.82
N GLU A 93 -9.25 11.44 -11.74
CA GLU A 93 -9.30 10.88 -13.09
C GLU A 93 -9.29 9.35 -13.08
N SER A 94 -9.97 8.73 -14.05
CA SER A 94 -10.10 7.27 -14.12
C SER A 94 -8.75 6.56 -14.13
N GLU A 95 -7.77 7.07 -14.89
CA GLU A 95 -6.44 6.46 -14.98
C GLU A 95 -5.71 6.45 -13.62
N LYS A 96 -5.81 7.54 -12.84
CA LYS A 96 -5.24 7.60 -11.48
C LYS A 96 -5.93 6.61 -10.55
N ALA A 97 -7.25 6.49 -10.65
CA ALA A 97 -8.01 5.55 -9.84
C ALA A 97 -7.67 4.09 -10.18
N GLU A 98 -7.43 3.79 -11.46
CA GLU A 98 -6.95 2.48 -11.91
C GLU A 98 -5.56 2.18 -11.36
N LYS A 99 -4.62 3.14 -11.43
CA LYS A 99 -3.29 3.01 -10.81
C LYS A 99 -3.35 2.70 -9.31
N ILE A 100 -4.28 3.32 -8.59
CA ILE A 100 -4.47 3.06 -7.15
C ILE A 100 -5.06 1.68 -6.91
N ALA A 101 -6.00 1.24 -7.75
CA ALA A 101 -6.54 -0.11 -7.67
C ALA A 101 -5.47 -1.18 -7.96
N ASP A 102 -4.63 -0.95 -8.97
CA ASP A 102 -3.50 -1.82 -9.30
C ASP A 102 -2.46 -1.83 -8.20
N PHE A 103 -2.15 -0.66 -7.64
CA PHE A 103 -1.24 -0.55 -6.49
C PHE A 103 -1.73 -1.40 -5.32
N ALA A 104 -3.02 -1.28 -4.97
CA ALA A 104 -3.60 -2.05 -3.88
C ALA A 104 -3.52 -3.56 -4.13
N CYS A 105 -3.77 -4.01 -5.36
CA CYS A 105 -3.67 -5.42 -5.72
C CYS A 105 -2.21 -5.90 -5.69
N LEU A 106 -1.26 -5.11 -6.20
CA LEU A 106 0.16 -5.45 -6.18
C LEU A 106 0.69 -5.58 -4.75
N VAL A 107 0.32 -4.66 -3.87
CA VAL A 107 0.71 -4.72 -2.44
C VAL A 107 0.16 -5.96 -1.75
N ALA A 108 -1.08 -6.35 -2.07
CA ALA A 108 -1.75 -7.48 -1.44
C ALA A 108 -1.36 -8.85 -2.01
N THR A 109 -1.08 -8.93 -3.31
CA THR A 109 -1.02 -10.21 -4.05
C THR A 109 0.19 -10.35 -4.97
N GLY A 110 0.91 -9.25 -5.23
CA GLY A 110 1.97 -9.19 -6.24
C GLY A 110 1.46 -9.11 -7.68
N LEU A 111 0.14 -9.07 -7.90
CA LEU A 111 -0.49 -8.97 -9.22
C LEU A 111 -1.31 -7.68 -9.35
N THR A 112 -1.39 -7.14 -10.57
CA THR A 112 -2.31 -6.01 -10.88
C THR A 112 -3.77 -6.46 -10.79
N ALA A 113 -4.72 -5.51 -10.69
CA ALA A 113 -6.14 -5.85 -10.62
C ALA A 113 -6.61 -6.62 -11.86
N ALA A 114 -6.06 -6.27 -13.03
CA ALA A 114 -6.34 -6.94 -14.29
C ALA A 114 -5.79 -8.37 -14.35
N GLU A 115 -4.57 -8.60 -13.86
CA GLU A 115 -3.96 -9.93 -13.78
C GLU A 115 -4.69 -10.84 -12.78
N LEU A 116 -5.07 -10.27 -11.65
CA LEU A 116 -5.80 -10.97 -10.60
C LEU A 116 -7.15 -11.51 -11.09
N LEU A 117 -7.87 -10.70 -11.88
CA LEU A 117 -9.12 -11.12 -12.50
C LEU A 117 -8.92 -12.21 -13.56
N LYS A 118 -7.83 -12.16 -14.32
CA LYS A 118 -7.50 -13.20 -15.31
C LYS A 118 -7.13 -14.53 -14.65
N ASP A 119 -6.38 -14.49 -13.55
CA ASP A 119 -6.01 -15.67 -12.77
C ASP A 119 -7.26 -16.35 -12.16
N GLU A 120 -8.18 -15.57 -11.61
CA GLU A 120 -9.46 -16.10 -11.08
C GLU A 120 -10.32 -16.73 -12.17
N MET A 121 -10.46 -16.07 -13.33
CA MET A 121 -11.21 -16.60 -14.47
C MET A 121 -10.58 -17.87 -15.07
N SER A 122 -9.28 -18.11 -14.85
CA SER A 122 -8.59 -19.31 -15.33
C SER A 122 -8.72 -20.50 -14.36
N ARG A 123 -9.16 -20.25 -13.12
CA ARG A 123 -9.34 -21.29 -12.08
C ARG A 123 -10.78 -21.80 -11.96
N ASN A 124 -11.71 -21.13 -12.63
CA ASN A 124 -13.13 -21.47 -12.71
C ASN A 124 -13.45 -22.15 -14.05
#